data_AF-A0A0X8L4F6-F1
#
_entry.id   AF-A0A0X8L4F6-F1
#
_cell.length_a   1.000
_cell.length_b   1.000
_cell.length_c   1.000
_cell.angle_alpha   90.00
_cell.angle_beta   90.00
_cell.angle_gamma   90.00
#
_symmetry.space_group_name_H-M   'P 1'
#
loop_
_entity.id
_entity.type
_entity.pdbx_description
1 polymer ?
#
loop_
_entity_poly.entity_id
_entity_poly.type
_entity_poly.pdbx_seq_one_letter_code
_entity_poly.pdbx_strand_id
1 'polypeptide(L)'
;MTGEGFNMKRKIRANRKMTEDDVLRIKGELKRWEMKELGTKLTWDILERFSGFTRPALSAHPEIVDALKLARLALQSDRAAATRASLSRADEIVRENARLAKELAKYKRGEDVWHEKWICIAYNAQARGISIEELTQNIPPNGRR
;
A
#
# COMPACT_ATOMS: atom_id res chain seq x y z
N MET A 1 6.82 10.03 -25.84
CA MET A 1 7.04 9.35 -27.13
C MET A 1 8.38 8.62 -26.99
N THR A 2 8.51 7.30 -26.99
CA THR A 2 7.76 6.22 -27.63
C THR A 2 7.59 5.07 -26.64
N GLY A 3 6.35 4.70 -26.34
CA GLY A 3 6.04 3.41 -25.71
C GLY A 3 6.10 2.34 -26.78
N GLU A 4 7.30 1.91 -27.16
CA GLU A 4 7.44 0.66 -27.91
C GLU A 4 7.03 -0.48 -26.98
N GLY A 5 5.90 -1.09 -27.31
CA GLY A 5 5.33 -2.19 -26.56
C GLY A 5 6.37 -3.27 -26.31
N PHE A 6 6.61 -3.54 -25.03
CA PHE A 6 7.41 -4.66 -24.55
C PHE A 6 6.78 -5.97 -25.06
N ASN A 7 7.23 -6.44 -26.23
CA ASN A 7 6.75 -7.67 -26.82
C ASN A 7 7.38 -8.86 -26.09
N MET A 8 6.68 -9.28 -25.04
CA MET A 8 7.11 -10.22 -24.00
C MET A 8 7.18 -11.69 -24.46
N LYS A 9 7.12 -11.96 -25.77
CA LYS A 9 6.98 -13.34 -26.28
C LYS A 9 7.87 -13.57 -27.50
N ARG A 10 9.14 -13.91 -27.25
CA ARG A 10 9.94 -14.59 -28.28
C ARG A 10 9.62 -16.07 -28.24
N LYS A 11 9.36 -16.68 -29.40
CA LYS A 11 9.31 -18.15 -29.50
C LYS A 11 10.67 -18.70 -29.08
N ILE A 12 10.67 -19.65 -28.15
CA ILE A 12 11.89 -20.32 -27.69
C ILE A 12 12.51 -21.04 -28.90
N ARG A 13 13.76 -20.70 -29.23
CA ARG A 13 14.48 -21.30 -30.37
C ARG A 13 15.32 -22.46 -29.86
N ALA A 14 14.73 -23.66 -29.82
CA ALA A 14 15.30 -24.85 -29.20
C ALA A 14 16.60 -25.42 -29.85
N ASN A 15 17.23 -24.74 -30.80
CA ASN A 15 18.45 -25.24 -31.47
C ASN A 15 19.41 -24.15 -31.99
N ARG A 16 19.24 -22.89 -31.56
CA ARG A 16 20.14 -21.79 -31.96
C ARG A 16 21.22 -21.57 -30.89
N LYS A 17 22.50 -21.54 -31.29
CA LYS A 17 23.59 -21.12 -30.41
C LYS A 17 23.47 -19.63 -30.09
N MET A 18 23.67 -19.27 -28.84
CA MET A 18 23.65 -17.88 -28.38
C MET A 18 24.87 -17.14 -28.94
N THR A 19 24.66 -16.00 -29.60
CA THR A 19 25.75 -15.13 -30.05
C THR A 19 26.11 -14.12 -28.97
N GLU A 20 27.27 -13.47 -29.08
CA GLU A 20 27.66 -12.39 -28.15
C GLU A 20 26.63 -11.24 -28.13
N ASP A 21 26.05 -10.90 -29.28
CA ASP A 21 24.95 -9.93 -29.37
C ASP A 21 23.71 -10.36 -28.58
N ASP A 22 23.39 -11.67 -28.57
CA ASP A 22 22.28 -12.18 -27.77
C ASP A 22 22.58 -12.01 -26.27
N VAL A 23 23.81 -12.27 -25.83
CA VAL A 23 24.25 -12.10 -24.44
C VAL A 23 24.17 -10.62 -24.04
N LEU A 24 24.70 -9.71 -24.86
CA LEU A 24 24.67 -8.27 -24.61
C LEU A 24 23.24 -7.75 -24.48
N ARG A 25 22.36 -8.15 -25.39
CA ARG A 25 20.94 -7.78 -25.35
C ARG A 25 20.26 -8.31 -24.09
N ILE A 26 20.49 -9.57 -23.70
CA ILE A 26 19.91 -10.16 -22.49
C ILE A 26 20.40 -9.41 -21.25
N LYS A 27 21.69 -9.05 -21.18
CA LYS A 27 22.25 -8.23 -20.09
C LYS A 27 21.61 -6.83 -20.05
N GLY A 28 21.41 -6.20 -21.20
CA GLY A 28 20.72 -4.90 -21.30
C GLY A 28 19.30 -4.95 -20.73
N GLU A 29 18.53 -5.98 -21.08
CA GLU A 29 17.21 -6.22 -20.52
C GLU A 29 17.26 -6.49 -19.00
N LEU A 30 18.19 -7.31 -18.53
CA LEU A 30 18.38 -7.57 -17.09
C LEU A 30 18.73 -6.30 -16.31
N LYS A 31 19.50 -5.38 -16.92
CA LYS A 31 19.79 -4.05 -16.34
C LYS A 31 18.54 -3.18 -16.25
N ARG A 32 17.62 -3.27 -17.20
CA ARG A 32 16.31 -2.59 -17.11
C ARG A 32 15.43 -3.17 -16.00
N TRP A 33 15.55 -4.47 -15.73
CA TRP A 33 14.92 -5.11 -14.56
C TRP A 33 15.55 -4.66 -13.24
N GLU A 34 16.87 -4.52 -13.18
CA GLU A 34 17.57 -3.89 -12.04
C GLU A 34 17.08 -2.46 -11.81
N MET A 35 16.89 -1.68 -12.88
CA MET A 35 16.31 -0.33 -12.87
C MET A 35 14.78 -0.28 -12.70
N LYS A 36 14.11 -1.44 -12.59
CA LYS A 36 12.66 -1.58 -12.34
C LYS A 36 11.74 -1.06 -13.44
N GLU A 37 12.23 -0.93 -14.67
CA GLU A 37 11.41 -0.46 -15.80
C GLU A 37 10.40 -1.51 -16.27
N LEU A 38 10.61 -2.79 -15.92
CA LEU A 38 9.91 -3.94 -16.52
C LEU A 38 9.06 -4.77 -15.54
N GLY A 39 9.22 -4.56 -14.21
CA GLY A 39 8.39 -5.21 -13.20
C GLY A 39 9.09 -5.50 -11.88
N THR A 40 8.38 -6.17 -10.96
CA THR A 40 8.82 -6.42 -9.58
C THR A 40 9.31 -7.86 -9.31
N LYS A 41 9.18 -8.77 -10.28
CA LYS A 41 9.54 -10.18 -10.12
C LYS A 41 10.21 -10.75 -11.37
N LEU A 42 11.44 -11.21 -11.22
CA LEU A 42 12.24 -11.80 -12.29
C LEU A 42 12.47 -13.31 -12.05
N THR A 43 11.69 -14.15 -12.72
CA THR A 43 11.86 -15.62 -12.71
C THR A 43 12.58 -16.12 -13.95
N TRP A 44 13.03 -17.38 -13.91
CA TRP A 44 13.59 -18.05 -15.08
C TRP A 44 12.58 -18.11 -16.22
N ASP A 45 11.29 -18.38 -15.96
CA ASP A 45 10.27 -18.43 -17.01
C ASP A 45 10.12 -17.09 -17.74
N ILE A 46 10.22 -15.98 -17.01
CA ILE A 46 10.17 -14.64 -17.60
C ILE A 46 11.42 -14.42 -18.47
N LEU A 47 12.59 -14.80 -17.95
CA LEU A 47 13.85 -14.73 -18.68
C LEU A 47 13.82 -15.56 -19.97
N GLU A 48 13.30 -16.79 -19.93
CA GLU A 48 13.16 -17.63 -21.12
C GLU A 48 12.22 -17.01 -22.16
N ARG A 49 11.09 -16.43 -21.72
CA ARG A 49 10.10 -15.80 -22.60
C ARG A 49 10.63 -14.58 -23.36
N PHE A 50 11.44 -13.73 -22.72
CA PHE A 50 11.99 -12.54 -23.39
C PHE A 50 13.33 -12.81 -24.08
N SER A 51 14.15 -13.73 -23.54
CA SER A 51 15.41 -14.09 -24.16
C SER A 51 15.20 -14.94 -25.41
N GLY A 52 14.18 -15.81 -25.42
CA GLY A 52 13.94 -16.82 -26.46
C GLY A 52 14.86 -18.04 -26.33
N PHE A 53 15.56 -18.18 -25.20
CA PHE A 53 16.46 -19.29 -24.90
C PHE A 53 16.00 -20.03 -23.65
N THR A 54 16.28 -21.32 -23.60
CA THR A 54 16.00 -22.16 -22.44
C THR A 54 16.94 -21.86 -21.29
N ARG A 55 16.52 -22.11 -20.04
CA ARG A 55 17.33 -21.94 -18.83
C ARG A 55 18.68 -22.65 -18.87
N PRO A 56 18.83 -23.90 -19.36
CA PRO A 56 20.14 -24.54 -19.46
C PRO A 56 21.11 -23.74 -20.35
N ALA A 57 20.64 -23.25 -21.49
CA ALA A 57 21.43 -22.41 -22.39
C ALA A 57 21.83 -21.09 -21.73
N LEU A 58 20.91 -20.43 -21.02
CA LEU A 58 21.18 -19.19 -20.29
C LEU A 58 22.15 -19.41 -19.11
N SER A 59 22.02 -20.52 -18.41
CA SER A 59 22.85 -20.86 -17.24
C SER A 59 24.28 -21.26 -17.63
N ALA A 60 24.50 -21.67 -18.88
CA ALA A 60 25.82 -21.96 -19.42
C ALA A 60 26.68 -20.69 -19.63
N HIS A 61 26.09 -19.50 -19.58
CA HIS A 61 26.78 -18.22 -19.72
C HIS A 61 26.87 -17.49 -18.36
N PRO A 62 28.05 -17.48 -17.71
CA PRO A 62 28.23 -16.88 -16.39
C PRO A 62 27.78 -15.42 -16.31
N GLU A 63 28.05 -14.63 -17.35
CA GLU A 63 27.68 -13.21 -17.39
C GLU A 63 26.17 -12.95 -17.27
N ILE A 64 25.35 -13.86 -17.83
CA ILE A 64 23.89 -13.77 -17.75
C ILE A 64 23.43 -14.12 -16.34
N VAL A 65 24.07 -15.14 -15.73
CA VAL A 65 23.78 -15.56 -14.36
C VAL A 65 24.11 -14.44 -13.36
N ASP A 66 25.24 -13.78 -13.53
CA ASP A 66 25.65 -12.66 -12.67
C ASP A 66 24.71 -11.46 -12.82
N ALA A 67 24.37 -11.07 -14.06
CA ALA A 67 23.41 -10.00 -14.30
C ALA A 67 22.01 -10.34 -13.72
N LEU A 68 21.58 -11.60 -13.83
CA LEU A 68 20.32 -12.08 -13.25
C LEU A 68 20.35 -12.03 -11.72
N LYS A 69 21.49 -12.37 -11.10
CA LYS A 69 21.67 -12.30 -9.64
C LYS A 69 21.57 -10.85 -9.15
N LEU A 70 22.25 -9.92 -9.82
CA LEU A 70 22.21 -8.49 -9.49
C LEU A 70 20.79 -7.93 -9.61
N ALA A 71 20.10 -8.19 -10.73
CA ALA A 71 18.72 -7.76 -10.92
C ALA A 71 17.77 -8.34 -9.86
N ARG A 72 17.93 -9.61 -9.46
CA ARG A 72 17.13 -10.22 -8.39
C ARG A 72 17.39 -9.60 -7.03
N LEU A 73 18.66 -9.32 -6.69
CA LEU A 73 19.03 -8.69 -5.43
C LEU A 73 18.42 -7.29 -5.30
N ALA A 74 18.50 -6.47 -6.35
CA ALA A 74 17.88 -5.15 -6.40
C ALA A 74 16.36 -5.22 -6.16
N LEU A 75 15.66 -6.16 -6.81
CA LEU A 75 14.23 -6.34 -6.61
C LEU A 75 13.88 -6.81 -5.18
N GLN A 76 14.74 -7.58 -4.53
CA GLN A 76 14.52 -8.08 -3.17
C GLN A 76 14.74 -7.00 -2.09
N SER A 77 15.78 -6.18 -2.22
CA SER A 77 16.06 -5.10 -1.24
C SER A 77 14.89 -4.13 -1.11
N ASP A 78 14.28 -3.76 -2.24
CA ASP A 78 13.16 -2.84 -2.25
C ASP A 78 11.86 -3.48 -1.74
N ARG A 79 11.65 -4.77 -1.99
CA ARG A 79 10.51 -5.48 -1.42
C ARG A 79 10.57 -5.51 0.10
N ALA A 80 11.76 -5.71 0.67
CA ALA A 80 11.96 -5.65 2.11
C ALA A 80 11.69 -4.23 2.65
N ALA A 81 12.15 -3.18 1.95
CA ALA A 81 11.88 -1.80 2.31
C ALA A 81 10.37 -1.46 2.25
N ALA A 82 9.68 -1.85 1.18
CA ALA A 82 8.23 -1.64 1.02
C ALA A 82 7.42 -2.39 2.08
N THR A 83 7.84 -3.61 2.44
CA THR A 83 7.21 -4.39 3.51
C THR A 83 7.39 -3.69 4.86
N ARG A 84 8.60 -3.20 5.18
CA ARG A 84 8.87 -2.46 6.42
C ARG A 84 8.04 -1.17 6.50
N ALA A 85 7.95 -0.41 5.41
CA ALA A 85 7.13 0.80 5.34
C ALA A 85 5.63 0.48 5.56
N SER A 86 5.15 -0.62 4.97
CA SER A 86 3.76 -1.06 5.14
C SER A 86 3.45 -1.48 6.58
N LEU A 87 4.35 -2.21 7.23
CA LEU A 87 4.22 -2.59 8.64
C LEU A 87 4.23 -1.35 9.55
N SER A 88 5.14 -0.40 9.32
CA SER A 88 5.18 0.85 10.07
C SER A 88 3.88 1.64 9.95
N ARG A 89 3.28 1.70 8.75
CA ARG A 89 1.99 2.36 8.52
C ARG A 89 0.84 1.64 9.21
N ALA A 90 0.86 0.30 9.23
CA ALA A 90 -0.14 -0.48 9.94
C ALA A 90 -0.08 -0.20 11.45
N ASP A 91 1.12 -0.14 12.03
CA ASP A 91 1.31 0.19 13.45
C ASP A 91 0.78 1.59 13.78
N GLU A 92 1.01 2.57 12.91
CA GLU A 92 0.52 3.94 13.08
C GLU A 92 -1.02 3.99 13.05
N ILE A 93 -1.65 3.29 12.09
CA ILE A 93 -3.11 3.17 12.01
C ILE A 93 -3.69 2.51 13.27
N VAL A 94 -3.05 1.45 13.78
CA VAL A 94 -3.50 0.78 15.00
C VAL A 94 -3.45 1.72 16.20
N ARG A 95 -2.39 2.52 16.34
CA ARG A 95 -2.27 3.52 17.42
C ARG A 95 -3.35 4.59 17.32
N GLU A 96 -3.58 5.11 16.12
CA GLU A 96 -4.58 6.16 15.92
C GLU A 96 -6.00 5.64 16.16
N ASN A 97 -6.32 4.42 15.71
CA ASN A 97 -7.59 3.77 16.03
C ASN A 97 -7.78 3.60 17.54
N ALA A 98 -6.73 3.21 18.28
CA ALA A 98 -6.79 3.11 19.74
C ALA A 98 -7.01 4.48 20.41
N ARG A 99 -6.40 5.55 19.88
CA ARG A 99 -6.60 6.93 20.35
C ARG A 99 -8.04 7.37 20.12
N LEU A 100 -8.55 7.22 18.90
CA LEU A 100 -9.91 7.60 18.51
C LEU A 100 -10.95 6.81 19.29
N ALA A 101 -10.74 5.50 19.51
CA ALA A 101 -11.64 4.68 20.31
C ALA A 101 -11.75 5.18 21.76
N LYS A 102 -10.63 5.60 22.38
CA LYS A 102 -10.63 6.20 23.73
C LYS A 102 -11.36 7.54 23.74
N GLU A 103 -11.16 8.35 22.72
CA GLU A 103 -11.80 9.67 22.59
C GLU A 103 -13.31 9.53 22.41
N LEU A 104 -13.76 8.61 21.56
CA LEU A 104 -15.18 8.24 21.42
C LEU A 104 -15.78 7.74 22.72
N ALA A 105 -15.08 6.88 23.47
CA ALA A 105 -15.56 6.39 24.76
C ALA A 105 -15.69 7.53 25.78
N LYS A 106 -14.79 8.52 25.76
CA LYS A 106 -14.89 9.73 26.59
C LYS A 106 -16.11 10.55 26.21
N TYR A 107 -16.35 10.79 24.93
CA TYR A 107 -17.50 11.57 24.48
C TYR A 107 -18.82 10.88 24.77
N LYS A 108 -18.93 9.57 24.53
CA LYS A 108 -20.13 8.79 24.88
C LYS A 108 -20.49 8.90 26.36
N ARG A 109 -19.51 8.71 27.26
CA ARG A 109 -19.75 8.91 28.70
C ARG A 109 -20.20 10.33 29.03
N GLY A 110 -19.65 11.34 28.36
CA GLY A 110 -20.07 12.72 28.54
C GLY A 110 -21.51 12.95 28.09
N GLU A 111 -21.87 12.38 26.93
CA GLU A 111 -23.22 12.43 26.37
C GLU A 111 -24.23 11.73 27.28
N ASP A 112 -23.92 10.53 27.79
CA ASP A 112 -24.78 9.79 28.72
C ASP A 112 -25.08 10.63 29.98
N VAL A 113 -24.04 11.21 30.59
CA VAL A 113 -24.19 12.08 31.78
C VAL A 113 -25.01 13.33 31.46
N TRP A 114 -24.81 13.95 30.30
CA TRP A 114 -25.59 15.11 29.89
C TRP A 114 -27.05 14.73 29.61
N HIS A 115 -27.30 13.57 29.01
CA HIS A 115 -28.62 13.06 28.73
C HIS A 115 -29.41 12.78 30.02
N GLU A 116 -28.80 12.10 31.00
CA GLU A 116 -29.40 11.86 32.31
C GLU A 116 -29.75 13.16 33.04
N LYS A 117 -28.82 14.13 33.03
CA LYS A 117 -29.08 15.46 33.60
C LYS A 117 -30.22 16.16 32.89
N TRP A 118 -30.28 16.07 31.56
CA TRP A 118 -31.34 16.72 30.81
C TRP A 118 -32.70 16.07 31.09
N ILE A 119 -32.78 14.73 31.18
CA ILE A 119 -34.02 14.06 31.61
C ILE A 119 -34.47 14.57 32.99
N CYS A 120 -33.56 14.65 33.96
CA CYS A 120 -33.87 15.16 35.30
C CYS A 120 -34.39 16.60 35.29
N ILE A 121 -33.74 17.49 34.54
CA ILE A 121 -34.13 18.90 34.46
C ILE A 121 -35.50 19.03 33.76
N ALA A 122 -35.71 18.32 32.65
CA ALA A 122 -36.97 18.33 31.91
C ALA A 122 -38.15 17.88 32.79
N TYR A 123 -37.99 16.77 33.51
CA TYR A 123 -38.98 16.27 34.45
C TYR A 123 -39.32 17.30 35.54
N ASN A 124 -38.28 17.87 36.17
CA ASN A 124 -38.43 18.85 37.24
C ASN A 124 -39.04 20.18 36.78
N ALA A 125 -38.85 20.55 35.52
CA ALA A 125 -39.43 21.73 34.93
C ALA A 125 -40.91 21.54 34.59
N GLN A 126 -41.26 20.40 33.99
CA GLN A 126 -42.66 20.04 33.74
C GLN A 126 -43.46 19.96 35.04
N ALA A 127 -42.89 19.38 36.10
CA ALA A 127 -43.51 19.36 37.44
C ALA A 127 -43.78 20.75 38.02
N ARG A 128 -43.09 21.79 37.52
CA ARG A 128 -43.25 23.20 37.90
C ARG A 128 -44.06 23.99 36.87
N GLY A 129 -44.65 23.34 35.86
CA GLY A 129 -45.45 23.96 34.81
C GLY A 129 -44.64 24.65 33.71
N ILE A 130 -43.33 24.45 33.66
CA ILE A 130 -42.47 24.97 32.58
C ILE A 130 -42.47 23.95 31.44
N SER A 131 -42.77 24.40 30.23
CA SER A 131 -42.78 23.55 29.04
C SER A 131 -41.36 23.25 28.54
N ILE A 132 -41.18 22.10 27.86
CA ILE A 132 -39.89 21.72 27.27
C ILE A 132 -39.53 22.67 26.12
N GLU A 133 -40.54 23.12 25.38
CA GLU A 133 -40.42 24.07 24.27
C GLU A 133 -39.84 25.41 24.76
N GLU A 134 -40.24 25.85 25.95
CA GLU A 134 -39.70 27.06 26.58
C GLU A 134 -38.25 26.89 27.04
N LEU A 135 -37.89 25.72 27.59
CA LEU A 135 -36.52 25.41 27.99
C LEU A 135 -35.53 25.23 26.84
N THR A 136 -36.02 24.85 25.67
CA THR A 136 -35.20 24.59 24.48
C THR A 136 -35.06 25.79 23.56
N GLN A 137 -35.61 26.95 23.95
CA GLN A 137 -35.43 28.18 23.19
C GLN A 137 -33.95 28.56 23.08
N ASN A 138 -33.58 29.10 21.92
CA ASN A 138 -32.22 29.55 21.68
C ASN A 138 -31.82 30.60 22.72
N ILE A 139 -30.67 30.36 23.35
CA ILE A 139 -30.07 31.35 24.25
C ILE A 139 -29.76 32.61 23.42
N PRO A 140 -30.18 33.81 23.85
CA PRO A 140 -29.86 35.06 23.16
C PRO A 140 -28.34 35.24 22.99
N PRO A 141 -27.88 36.06 22.02
CA PRO A 141 -26.45 36.27 21.75
C PRO A 141 -25.63 36.68 22.98
N ASN A 142 -26.26 37.37 23.94
CA ASN A 142 -25.64 37.91 25.15
C ASN A 142 -25.87 37.02 26.40
N GLY A 143 -26.55 35.89 26.23
CA GLY A 143 -26.98 35.01 27.32
C GLY A 143 -26.03 33.85 27.63
N ARG A 144 -25.03 33.59 26.78
CA ARG A 144 -23.94 32.66 27.08
C ARG A 144 -22.87 33.40 27.88
N ARG A 145 -23.03 33.43 29.20
CA ARG A 145 -21.99 33.89 30.14
C ARG A 145 -21.09 32.74 30.55
#